data_AF-A0A2I0SIP8-F1
#
_entry.id   AF-A0A2I0SIP8-F1
#
_cell.length_a   1.000
_cell.length_b   1.000
_cell.length_c   1.000
_cell.angle_alpha   90.00
_cell.angle_beta   90.00
_cell.angle_gamma   90.00
#
_symmetry.space_group_name_H-M   'P 1'
#
loop_
_entity.id
_entity.type
_entity.pdbx_description
1 polymer ?
#
loop_
_entity_poly.entity_id
_entity_poly.type
_entity_poly.pdbx_seq_one_letter_code
_entity_poly.pdbx_strand_id
1 'polypeptide(L)'
;MPELLRQLSGLGGCTHPIRLDGHRTEYDVNTRTGEIGTVLHRLNSADLPAGHLLVRCNNRRATRCEACAEVYRRDTFHLITSGLRGGKGVPERVAAHPRVFATFTAPSFGPVHNRRTGPAGSVRRCRCGVHHDQDDAALGTPLDPDTYDYEAAVLWNAHAGPLWRRFSTYLRREVAKRAGLSQRAFRQYARVSFAKVAEYQKRGAVHFHAVIRIDGPGGGDTLPPAWATAELLTDAIGAAAAHVRVDGPVIGGRAHTFAFGRQLDVRTIRSADFDGGQELTERAVASYIAKYATKGAETATGALDRPLKFLAELAQLDISDHARRLIRTAWTLGACKELEDLRLRAWAHMLGFRGHFSTKSRRYSTTLGALRTARAEWRRAQAAAATEGETDTTLVVSHWVFAGTGLSAAEAWLAASLEPAPGTEGEPTHG
;
A
#
# COMPACT_ATOMS: atom_id res chain seq x y z
N MET A 1 28.45 -26.61 1.84
CA MET A 1 27.65 -25.87 0.84
C MET A 1 26.16 -26.18 0.84
N PRO A 2 25.66 -27.43 0.96
CA PRO A 2 24.22 -27.73 0.89
C PRO A 2 23.36 -26.96 1.90
N GLU A 3 23.88 -26.74 3.11
CA GLU A 3 23.16 -26.02 4.17
C GLU A 3 22.98 -24.53 3.87
N LEU A 4 24.00 -23.88 3.29
CA LEU A 4 23.89 -22.48 2.87
C LEU A 4 22.86 -22.32 1.75
N LEU A 5 22.87 -23.24 0.77
CA LEU A 5 21.87 -23.24 -0.30
C LEU A 5 20.46 -23.40 0.27
N ARG A 6 20.24 -24.32 1.21
CA ARG A 6 18.95 -24.51 1.88
C ARG A 6 18.49 -23.24 2.60
N GLN A 7 19.41 -22.59 3.34
CA GLN A 7 19.12 -21.34 4.04
C GLN A 7 18.72 -20.22 3.06
N LEU A 8 19.43 -20.09 1.93
CA LEU A 8 19.12 -19.11 0.89
C LEU A 8 17.83 -19.44 0.13
N SER A 9 17.55 -20.71 -0.20
CA SER A 9 16.30 -21.13 -0.82
C SER A 9 15.08 -20.84 0.08
N GLY A 10 15.25 -20.92 1.40
CA GLY A 10 14.23 -20.54 2.39
C GLY A 10 13.85 -19.05 2.34
N LEU A 11 14.69 -18.20 1.73
CA LEU A 11 14.38 -16.80 1.50
C LEU A 11 13.41 -16.59 0.34
N GLY A 12 13.01 -17.63 -0.41
CA GLY A 12 11.98 -17.58 -1.45
C GLY A 12 12.16 -16.44 -2.46
N GLY A 13 13.39 -16.25 -2.95
CA GLY A 13 13.75 -15.19 -3.90
C GLY A 13 13.94 -13.78 -3.31
N CYS A 14 13.95 -13.62 -1.98
CA CYS A 14 14.21 -12.30 -1.38
C CYS A 14 15.65 -11.84 -1.61
N THR A 15 15.82 -10.72 -2.33
CA THR A 15 17.15 -10.17 -2.70
C THR A 15 17.81 -9.30 -1.62
N HIS A 16 17.04 -8.83 -0.63
CA HIS A 16 17.51 -7.91 0.42
C HIS A 16 17.15 -8.36 1.84
N PRO A 17 17.43 -9.62 2.24
CA PRO A 17 17.00 -10.14 3.54
C PRO A 17 17.56 -9.34 4.72
N ILE A 18 16.85 -9.36 5.84
CA ILE A 18 17.33 -8.85 7.12
C ILE A 18 18.19 -9.91 7.78
N ARG A 19 19.37 -9.49 8.27
CA ARG A 19 20.26 -10.34 9.07
C ARG A 19 19.95 -10.12 10.54
N LEU A 20 19.72 -11.21 11.26
CA LEU A 20 19.50 -11.22 12.69
C LEU A 20 20.60 -12.03 13.37
N ASP A 21 21.09 -11.50 14.49
CA ASP A 21 21.99 -12.18 15.40
C ASP A 21 21.28 -12.50 16.72
N GLY A 22 21.55 -13.66 17.31
CA GLY A 22 20.91 -14.14 18.52
C GLY A 22 20.47 -15.60 18.46
N HIS A 23 19.42 -15.94 19.19
CA HIS A 23 19.01 -17.33 19.35
C HIS A 23 17.51 -17.50 19.61
N ARG A 24 17.04 -18.72 19.39
CA ARG A 24 15.72 -19.22 19.76
C ARG A 24 15.88 -20.58 20.43
N THR A 25 15.29 -20.74 21.59
CA THR A 25 15.24 -22.01 22.33
C THR A 25 13.79 -22.40 22.55
N GLU A 26 13.47 -23.64 22.23
CA GLU A 26 12.17 -24.26 22.44
C GLU A 26 12.31 -25.25 23.59
N TYR A 27 11.45 -25.11 24.60
CA TYR A 27 11.40 -25.96 25.79
C TYR A 27 10.09 -26.74 25.77
N ASP A 28 10.14 -27.96 26.28
CA ASP A 28 8.94 -28.70 26.63
C ASP A 28 8.21 -28.02 27.80
N VAL A 29 6.89 -28.07 27.82
CA VAL A 29 6.08 -27.52 28.92
C VAL A 29 5.05 -28.54 29.34
N ASN A 30 5.10 -28.91 30.62
CA ASN A 30 4.05 -29.72 31.20
C ASN A 30 2.77 -28.87 31.33
N THR A 31 1.75 -29.15 30.53
CA THR A 31 0.50 -28.38 30.50
C THR A 31 -0.33 -28.49 31.78
N ARG A 32 -0.09 -29.52 32.60
CA ARG A 32 -0.80 -29.76 33.86
C ARG A 32 -0.14 -29.05 35.06
N THR A 33 1.20 -28.97 35.08
CA THR A 33 1.95 -28.36 36.20
C THR A 33 2.49 -26.96 35.88
N GLY A 34 2.63 -26.61 34.60
CA GLY A 34 3.26 -25.37 34.14
C GLY A 34 4.78 -25.37 34.20
N GLU A 35 5.41 -26.50 34.54
CA GLU A 35 6.87 -26.62 34.63
C GLU A 35 7.52 -26.58 33.23
N ILE A 36 8.59 -25.78 33.11
CA ILE A 36 9.42 -25.70 31.92
C ILE A 36 10.41 -26.87 31.97
N GLY A 37 10.27 -27.79 31.02
CA GLY A 37 11.05 -29.00 30.91
C GLY A 37 12.35 -28.82 30.13
N THR A 38 12.76 -29.87 29.45
CA THR A 38 14.03 -29.92 28.70
C THR A 38 13.97 -29.05 27.45
N VAL A 39 15.15 -28.68 26.95
CA VAL A 39 15.28 -28.01 25.65
C VAL A 39 14.99 -29.04 24.56
N LEU A 40 14.00 -28.75 23.73
CA LEU A 40 13.64 -29.55 22.57
C LEU A 40 14.44 -29.13 21.33
N HIS A 41 14.57 -27.83 21.10
CA HIS A 41 15.33 -27.28 19.98
C HIS A 41 16.07 -26.02 20.40
N ARG A 42 17.32 -25.86 19.99
CA ARG A 42 18.06 -24.59 20.10
C ARG A 42 18.62 -24.17 18.75
N LEU A 43 18.29 -22.95 18.34
CA LEU A 43 18.80 -22.29 17.15
C LEU A 43 19.67 -21.12 17.59
N ASN A 44 20.92 -21.06 17.13
CA ASN A 44 21.80 -19.91 17.29
C ASN A 44 22.20 -19.42 15.90
N SER A 45 22.13 -18.11 15.66
CA SER A 45 22.49 -17.51 14.37
C SER A 45 23.93 -17.79 13.96
N ALA A 46 24.86 -17.81 14.92
CA ALA A 46 26.29 -18.02 14.65
C ALA A 46 26.57 -19.42 14.07
N ASP A 47 25.71 -20.39 14.37
CA ASP A 47 25.82 -21.77 13.90
C ASP A 47 25.18 -21.94 12.49
N LEU A 48 24.49 -20.92 11.98
CA LEU A 48 23.91 -20.94 10.64
C LEU A 48 24.99 -20.69 9.58
N PRO A 49 24.87 -21.28 8.36
CA PRO A 49 25.88 -21.16 7.32
C PRO A 49 26.22 -19.74 6.89
N ALA A 50 25.25 -18.83 6.91
CA ALA A 50 25.46 -17.41 6.62
C ALA A 50 26.00 -16.61 7.82
N GLY A 51 26.28 -17.26 8.95
CA GLY A 51 26.66 -16.64 10.23
C GLY A 51 25.53 -15.83 10.90
N HIS A 52 24.34 -15.83 10.30
CA HIS A 52 23.19 -15.05 10.71
C HIS A 52 21.90 -15.79 10.40
N LEU A 53 20.83 -15.48 11.15
CA LEU A 53 19.48 -15.81 10.71
C LEU A 53 19.07 -14.82 9.61
N LEU A 54 18.77 -15.35 8.43
CA LEU A 54 18.29 -14.56 7.31
C LEU A 54 16.77 -14.59 7.26
N VAL A 55 16.14 -13.41 7.28
CA VAL A 55 14.68 -13.26 7.20
C VAL A 55 14.32 -12.39 6.01
N ARG A 56 13.22 -12.72 5.32
CA ARG A 56 12.71 -11.93 4.20
C ARG A 56 12.53 -10.45 4.58
N CYS A 57 12.82 -9.56 3.63
CA CYS A 57 12.78 -8.11 3.86
C CYS A 57 11.36 -7.56 4.06
N ASN A 58 10.34 -8.28 3.59
CA ASN A 58 8.93 -7.85 3.60
C ASN A 58 8.69 -6.46 3.00
N ASN A 59 9.58 -6.01 2.10
CA ASN A 59 9.42 -4.75 1.42
C ASN A 59 8.32 -4.86 0.36
N ARG A 60 7.39 -3.91 0.33
CA ARG A 60 6.30 -3.88 -0.65
C ARG A 60 6.73 -3.44 -2.04
N ARG A 61 7.88 -2.75 -2.18
CA ARG A 61 8.30 -2.12 -3.43
C ARG A 61 9.02 -3.13 -4.31
N ALA A 62 8.54 -3.31 -5.53
CA ALA A 62 9.15 -4.22 -6.50
C ALA A 62 10.60 -3.83 -6.83
N THR A 63 10.90 -2.53 -6.88
CA THR A 63 12.27 -2.01 -7.10
C THR A 63 13.26 -2.41 -6.00
N ARG A 64 12.77 -2.71 -4.80
CA ARG A 64 13.61 -3.19 -3.69
C ARG A 64 13.72 -4.71 -3.69
N CYS A 65 12.60 -5.39 -3.80
CA CYS A 65 12.58 -6.85 -3.75
C CYS A 65 11.30 -7.33 -4.41
N GLU A 66 11.41 -7.81 -5.65
CA GLU A 66 10.28 -8.29 -6.43
C GLU A 66 9.55 -9.44 -5.72
N ALA A 67 10.27 -10.44 -5.20
CA ALA A 67 9.67 -11.57 -4.51
C ALA A 67 8.87 -11.17 -3.26
N CYS A 68 9.35 -10.23 -2.46
CA CYS A 68 8.61 -9.74 -1.28
C CYS A 68 7.44 -8.84 -1.68
N ALA A 69 7.62 -8.01 -2.71
CA ALA A 69 6.56 -7.17 -3.25
C ALA A 69 5.42 -8.01 -3.82
N GLU A 70 5.71 -9.11 -4.50
CA GLU A 70 4.71 -10.03 -5.05
C GLU A 70 3.86 -10.68 -3.95
N VAL A 71 4.49 -11.12 -2.85
CA VAL A 71 3.76 -11.60 -1.66
C VAL A 71 2.84 -10.51 -1.11
N TYR A 72 3.35 -9.28 -0.97
CA TYR A 72 2.55 -8.14 -0.51
C TYR A 72 1.38 -7.82 -1.45
N ARG A 73 1.60 -7.95 -2.77
CA ARG A 73 0.58 -7.77 -3.81
C ARG A 73 -0.54 -8.79 -3.64
N ARG A 74 -0.20 -10.08 -3.48
CA ARG A 74 -1.16 -11.18 -3.25
C ARG A 74 -1.92 -10.99 -1.94
N ASP A 75 -1.22 -10.62 -0.87
CA ASP A 75 -1.88 -10.33 0.41
C ASP A 75 -2.86 -9.15 0.30
N THR A 76 -2.48 -8.10 -0.44
CA THR A 76 -3.37 -6.96 -0.70
C THR A 76 -4.57 -7.38 -1.55
N PHE A 77 -4.36 -8.20 -2.58
CA PHE A 77 -5.46 -8.77 -3.37
C PHE A 77 -6.46 -9.51 -2.47
N HIS A 78 -6.00 -10.38 -1.57
CA HIS A 78 -6.86 -11.09 -0.63
C HIS A 78 -7.54 -10.17 0.38
N LEU A 79 -6.86 -9.13 0.85
CA LEU A 79 -7.42 -8.13 1.76
C LEU A 79 -8.57 -7.35 1.10
N ILE A 80 -8.43 -6.98 -0.17
CA ILE A 80 -9.50 -6.30 -0.93
C ILE A 80 -10.63 -7.26 -1.26
N THR A 81 -10.29 -8.45 -1.76
CA THR A 81 -11.24 -9.49 -2.17
C THR A 81 -12.11 -9.94 -1.01
N SER A 82 -11.53 -10.24 0.16
CA SER A 82 -12.31 -10.62 1.35
C SER A 82 -13.23 -9.51 1.83
N GLY A 83 -12.86 -8.24 1.62
CA GLY A 83 -13.74 -7.09 1.86
C GLY A 83 -14.74 -6.81 0.73
N LEU A 84 -14.77 -7.58 -0.35
CA LEU A 84 -15.76 -7.43 -1.42
C LEU A 84 -16.75 -8.59 -1.42
N ARG A 85 -16.24 -9.83 -1.26
CA ARG A 85 -17.04 -11.06 -1.40
C ARG A 85 -17.10 -11.94 -0.16
N GLY A 86 -16.38 -11.58 0.89
CA GLY A 86 -16.18 -12.44 2.06
C GLY A 86 -15.04 -13.45 1.89
N GLY A 87 -14.93 -14.36 2.87
CA GLY A 87 -13.83 -15.31 3.04
C GLY A 87 -12.72 -14.80 3.97
N LYS A 88 -11.84 -15.72 4.42
CA LYS A 88 -10.72 -15.43 5.34
C LYS A 88 -11.15 -14.68 6.62
N GLY A 89 -12.26 -15.12 7.21
CA GLY A 89 -12.85 -14.54 8.44
C GLY A 89 -13.82 -13.39 8.20
N VAL A 90 -14.17 -13.08 6.94
CA VAL A 90 -15.22 -12.10 6.60
C VAL A 90 -16.45 -12.85 6.05
N PRO A 91 -17.68 -12.54 6.50
CA PRO A 91 -18.88 -13.18 5.98
C PRO A 91 -19.13 -12.90 4.50
N GLU A 92 -19.67 -13.88 3.76
CA GLU A 92 -19.96 -13.74 2.32
C GLU A 92 -21.03 -12.69 2.01
N ARG A 93 -21.94 -12.42 2.97
CA ARG A 93 -22.99 -11.40 2.82
C ARG A 93 -22.47 -10.00 2.49
N VAL A 94 -21.18 -9.70 2.73
CA VAL A 94 -20.58 -8.42 2.30
C VAL A 94 -20.67 -8.21 0.79
N ALA A 95 -20.81 -9.28 0.00
CA ALA A 95 -21.07 -9.23 -1.44
C ALA A 95 -22.41 -8.56 -1.79
N ALA A 96 -23.34 -8.43 -0.84
CA ALA A 96 -24.60 -7.71 -1.05
C ALA A 96 -24.55 -6.24 -0.60
N HIS A 97 -23.48 -5.81 0.08
CA HIS A 97 -23.41 -4.47 0.67
C HIS A 97 -23.14 -3.39 -0.40
N PRO A 98 -23.79 -2.21 -0.35
CA PRO A 98 -23.58 -1.13 -1.30
C PRO A 98 -22.13 -0.67 -1.34
N ARG A 99 -21.53 -0.65 -2.53
CA ARG A 99 -20.10 -0.39 -2.70
C ARG A 99 -19.79 0.30 -4.02
N VAL A 100 -18.77 1.15 -3.98
CA VAL A 100 -18.26 1.86 -5.14
C VAL A 100 -16.74 1.84 -5.15
N PHE A 101 -16.18 1.94 -6.35
CA PHE A 101 -14.79 2.25 -6.61
C PHE A 101 -14.68 3.74 -6.95
N ALA A 102 -13.91 4.49 -6.18
CA ALA A 102 -13.74 5.93 -6.33
C ALA A 102 -12.26 6.31 -6.54
N THR A 103 -11.99 7.14 -7.53
CA THR A 103 -10.66 7.69 -7.83
C THR A 103 -10.63 9.19 -7.59
N PHE A 104 -9.80 9.62 -6.65
CA PHE A 104 -9.63 11.02 -6.24
C PHE A 104 -8.31 11.56 -6.76
N THR A 105 -8.35 12.62 -7.55
CA THR A 105 -7.14 13.19 -8.15
C THR A 105 -6.63 14.42 -7.40
N ALA A 106 -5.35 14.74 -7.59
CA ALA A 106 -4.78 16.01 -7.20
C ALA A 106 -5.30 17.15 -8.08
N PRO A 107 -5.30 18.41 -7.58
CA PRO A 107 -5.51 19.58 -8.43
C PRO A 107 -4.37 19.73 -9.47
N SER A 108 -4.50 20.75 -10.31
CA SER A 108 -3.45 21.15 -11.24
C SER A 108 -2.50 22.13 -10.56
N PHE A 109 -1.19 21.94 -10.75
CA PHE A 109 -0.13 22.86 -10.30
C PHE A 109 0.53 23.60 -11.46
N GLY A 110 0.07 23.35 -12.69
CA GLY A 110 0.57 23.94 -13.91
C GLY A 110 0.24 23.03 -15.10
N PRO A 111 0.27 23.55 -16.34
CA PRO A 111 0.12 22.72 -17.52
C PRO A 111 1.25 21.68 -17.61
N VAL A 112 0.88 20.42 -17.85
CA VAL A 112 1.83 19.32 -18.06
C VAL A 112 1.63 18.68 -19.43
N HIS A 113 2.68 18.04 -19.93
CA HIS A 113 2.60 17.11 -21.03
C HIS A 113 1.64 15.97 -20.67
N ASN A 114 0.68 15.71 -21.56
CA ASN A 114 -0.33 14.69 -21.40
C ASN A 114 -0.68 14.07 -22.76
N ARG A 115 -1.05 12.79 -22.71
CA ARG A 115 -1.65 12.09 -23.84
C ARG A 115 -3.16 12.27 -23.75
N ARG A 116 -3.67 13.24 -24.52
CA ARG A 116 -5.11 13.54 -24.54
C ARG A 116 -5.81 12.53 -25.43
N THR A 117 -6.91 11.97 -24.95
CA THR A 117 -7.79 11.13 -25.76
C THR A 117 -9.06 11.89 -26.13
N GLY A 118 -9.47 11.79 -27.38
CA GLY A 118 -10.73 12.29 -27.90
C GLY A 118 -11.80 11.19 -27.95
N PRO A 119 -12.95 11.49 -28.56
CA PRO A 119 -13.97 10.49 -28.88
C PRO A 119 -13.36 9.30 -29.64
N ALA A 120 -13.92 8.11 -29.40
CA ALA A 120 -13.47 6.83 -29.99
C ALA A 120 -11.99 6.46 -29.72
N GLY A 121 -11.37 7.03 -28.68
CA GLY A 121 -9.99 6.69 -28.30
C GLY A 121 -8.91 7.37 -29.16
N SER A 122 -9.28 8.33 -30.01
CA SER A 122 -8.34 9.08 -30.84
C SER A 122 -7.31 9.83 -29.97
N VAL A 123 -6.02 9.67 -30.28
CA VAL A 123 -4.95 10.40 -29.58
C VAL A 123 -4.89 11.81 -30.16
N ARG A 124 -5.04 12.84 -29.31
CA ARG A 124 -4.93 14.24 -29.69
C ARG A 124 -3.52 14.76 -29.40
N ARG A 125 -3.08 15.73 -30.21
CA ARG A 125 -1.84 16.48 -29.94
C ARG A 125 -1.87 17.06 -28.53
N CYS A 126 -0.73 16.95 -27.86
CA CYS A 126 -0.47 17.66 -26.64
C CYS A 126 -0.44 19.17 -26.91
N ARG A 127 -0.52 19.97 -25.85
CA ARG A 127 -0.41 21.43 -25.96
C ARG A 127 0.96 21.90 -26.45
N CYS A 128 2.00 21.07 -26.35
CA CYS A 128 3.29 21.33 -27.00
C CYS A 128 3.30 21.06 -28.52
N GLY A 129 2.19 20.57 -29.10
CA GLY A 129 2.07 20.23 -30.52
C GLY A 129 2.43 18.78 -30.87
N VAL A 130 3.04 18.02 -29.95
CA VAL A 130 3.50 16.63 -30.18
C VAL A 130 2.39 15.62 -29.85
N HIS A 131 2.34 14.50 -30.60
CA HIS A 131 1.58 13.32 -30.20
C HIS A 131 2.48 12.44 -29.34
N HIS A 132 2.22 12.43 -28.03
CA HIS A 132 2.93 11.54 -27.12
C HIS A 132 2.36 10.12 -27.21
N ASP A 133 3.25 9.14 -27.27
CA ASP A 133 2.90 7.74 -27.02
C ASP A 133 2.62 7.50 -25.52
N GLN A 134 2.36 6.26 -25.12
CA GLN A 134 2.01 5.95 -23.72
C GLN A 134 3.18 6.04 -22.74
N ASP A 135 4.39 5.79 -23.23
CA ASP A 135 5.61 5.59 -22.46
C ASP A 135 6.58 6.76 -22.61
N ASP A 136 6.23 7.76 -23.41
CA ASP A 136 6.95 9.02 -23.58
C ASP A 136 7.33 9.65 -22.23
N ALA A 137 8.62 9.88 -22.05
CA ALA A 137 9.23 10.38 -20.83
C ALA A 137 8.83 11.84 -20.49
N ALA A 138 8.36 12.60 -21.49
CA ALA A 138 7.83 13.93 -21.25
C ALA A 138 6.47 13.88 -20.51
N LEU A 139 5.72 12.78 -20.59
CA LEU A 139 4.39 12.72 -19.97
C LEU A 139 4.44 13.00 -18.47
N GLY A 140 3.64 13.97 -18.02
CA GLY A 140 3.58 14.40 -16.63
C GLY A 140 4.58 15.50 -16.28
N THR A 141 5.59 15.78 -17.11
CA THR A 141 6.47 16.94 -16.90
C THR A 141 5.76 18.24 -17.27
N PRO A 142 6.13 19.39 -16.68
CA PRO A 142 5.53 20.68 -17.01
C PRO A 142 5.81 21.07 -18.46
N LEU A 143 4.82 21.69 -19.12
CA LEU A 143 5.05 22.33 -20.43
C LEU A 143 6.04 23.50 -20.31
N ASP A 144 5.97 24.20 -19.18
CA ASP A 144 6.89 25.24 -18.78
C ASP A 144 7.30 24.97 -17.32
N PRO A 145 8.53 24.49 -17.09
CA PRO A 145 9.03 24.21 -15.75
C PRO A 145 9.13 25.44 -14.85
N ASP A 146 9.22 26.66 -15.38
CA ASP A 146 9.46 27.85 -14.57
C ASP A 146 8.15 28.45 -14.03
N THR A 147 7.01 28.13 -14.66
CA THR A 147 5.67 28.53 -14.20
C THR A 147 4.91 27.45 -13.43
N TYR A 148 5.49 26.24 -13.29
CA TYR A 148 4.89 25.15 -12.51
C TYR A 148 5.03 25.38 -11.00
N ASP A 149 3.92 25.25 -10.27
CA ASP A 149 3.87 25.46 -8.83
C ASP A 149 4.37 24.22 -8.06
N TYR A 150 5.70 24.04 -8.03
CA TYR A 150 6.36 22.95 -7.31
C TYR A 150 6.10 23.00 -5.80
N GLU A 151 6.00 24.20 -5.22
CA GLU A 151 5.74 24.38 -3.79
C GLU A 151 4.37 23.80 -3.43
N ALA A 152 3.31 24.22 -4.12
CA ALA A 152 1.97 23.69 -3.89
C ALA A 152 1.88 22.18 -4.20
N ALA A 153 2.62 21.68 -5.20
CA ALA A 153 2.64 20.26 -5.54
C ALA A 153 3.24 19.40 -4.42
N VAL A 154 4.37 19.81 -3.84
CA VAL A 154 5.01 19.12 -2.71
C VAL A 154 4.14 19.21 -1.46
N LEU A 155 3.60 20.38 -1.16
CA LEU A 155 2.74 20.55 0.02
C LEU A 155 1.42 19.79 -0.12
N TRP A 156 0.86 19.69 -1.33
CA TRP A 156 -0.27 18.81 -1.62
C TRP A 156 0.02 17.37 -1.22
N ASN A 157 1.16 16.81 -1.66
CA ASN A 157 1.56 15.46 -1.31
C ASN A 157 1.70 15.29 0.22
N ALA A 158 2.28 16.28 0.91
CA ALA A 158 2.41 16.27 2.36
C ALA A 158 1.06 16.32 3.10
N HIS A 159 0.02 16.93 2.49
CA HIS A 159 -1.32 17.10 3.06
C HIS A 159 -2.37 16.11 2.51
N ALA A 160 -2.02 15.24 1.57
CA ALA A 160 -2.94 14.26 1.00
C ALA A 160 -3.53 13.30 2.06
N GLY A 161 -2.73 12.91 3.06
CA GLY A 161 -3.19 12.10 4.21
C GLY A 161 -4.22 12.83 5.10
N PRO A 162 -3.91 14.03 5.60
CA PRO A 162 -4.86 14.91 6.28
C PRO A 162 -6.15 15.14 5.48
N LEU A 163 -6.05 15.37 4.17
CA LEU A 163 -7.20 15.57 3.30
C LEU A 163 -8.09 14.33 3.24
N TRP A 164 -7.50 13.14 3.08
CA TRP A 164 -8.24 11.88 3.14
C TRP A 164 -8.96 11.67 4.48
N ARG A 165 -8.31 12.02 5.60
CA ARG A 165 -8.92 11.94 6.95
C ARG A 165 -10.15 12.85 7.04
N ARG A 166 -10.05 14.07 6.52
CA ARG A 166 -11.17 15.02 6.49
C ARG A 166 -12.28 14.54 5.56
N PHE A 167 -11.96 14.03 4.37
CA PHE A 167 -12.89 13.34 3.47
C PHE A 167 -13.64 12.21 4.16
N SER A 168 -12.93 11.29 4.80
CA SER A 168 -13.54 10.18 5.53
C SER A 168 -14.50 10.63 6.62
N THR A 169 -14.29 11.84 7.16
CA THR A 169 -15.18 12.45 8.15
C THR A 169 -16.41 13.04 7.49
N TYR A 170 -16.25 13.84 6.44
CA TYR A 170 -17.36 14.45 5.71
C TYR A 170 -18.23 13.41 5.02
N LEU A 171 -17.64 12.37 4.44
CA LEU A 171 -18.40 11.27 3.83
C LEU A 171 -19.39 10.65 4.83
N ARG A 172 -18.96 10.37 6.06
CA ARG A 172 -19.86 9.88 7.12
C ARG A 172 -20.98 10.87 7.45
N ARG A 173 -20.72 12.18 7.35
CA ARG A 173 -21.74 13.22 7.56
C ARG A 173 -22.74 13.26 6.42
N GLU A 174 -22.24 13.19 5.18
CA GLU A 174 -23.06 13.22 3.97
C GLU A 174 -23.97 11.99 3.85
N VAL A 175 -23.48 10.81 4.23
CA VAL A 175 -24.31 9.59 4.31
C VAL A 175 -25.35 9.72 5.42
N ALA A 176 -24.96 10.15 6.64
CA ALA A 176 -25.90 10.32 7.74
C ALA A 176 -27.01 11.32 7.41
N LYS A 177 -26.65 12.47 6.82
CA LYS A 177 -27.59 13.50 6.36
C LYS A 177 -28.61 12.95 5.37
N ARG A 178 -28.16 12.21 4.35
CA ARG A 178 -29.04 11.59 3.34
C ARG A 178 -29.95 10.51 3.92
N ALA A 179 -29.49 9.83 4.97
CA ALA A 179 -30.30 8.87 5.72
C ALA A 179 -31.28 9.53 6.71
N GLY A 180 -31.32 10.86 6.82
CA GLY A 180 -32.14 11.55 7.82
C GLY A 180 -31.64 11.37 9.27
N LEU A 181 -30.37 11.01 9.45
CA LEU A 181 -29.77 10.68 10.74
C LEU A 181 -28.78 11.74 11.22
N SER A 182 -28.72 11.92 12.54
CA SER A 182 -27.57 12.61 13.15
C SER A 182 -26.31 11.75 13.03
N GLN A 183 -25.13 12.38 13.09
CA GLN A 183 -23.85 11.64 13.10
C GLN A 183 -23.72 10.67 14.28
N ARG A 184 -24.36 10.98 15.42
CA ARG A 184 -24.38 10.12 16.61
C ARG A 184 -25.27 8.90 16.36
N ALA A 185 -26.47 9.11 15.84
CA ALA A 185 -27.41 8.05 15.52
C ALA A 185 -26.87 7.13 14.41
N PHE A 186 -26.24 7.68 13.37
CA PHE A 186 -25.70 6.91 12.24
C PHE A 186 -24.89 5.67 12.65
N ARG A 187 -24.05 5.78 13.70
CA ARG A 187 -23.19 4.68 14.16
C ARG A 187 -23.96 3.47 14.69
N GLN A 188 -25.23 3.64 15.09
CA GLN A 188 -26.12 2.58 15.56
C GLN A 188 -26.78 1.83 14.40
N TYR A 189 -26.81 2.41 13.20
CA TYR A 189 -27.50 1.84 12.04
C TYR A 189 -26.56 1.40 10.92
N ALA A 190 -25.43 2.08 10.74
CA ALA A 190 -24.55 1.82 9.60
C ALA A 190 -23.11 2.26 9.85
N ARG A 191 -22.22 1.77 8.99
CA ARG A 191 -20.81 2.13 9.00
C ARG A 191 -20.29 2.31 7.58
N VAL A 192 -19.53 3.39 7.36
CA VAL A 192 -18.75 3.54 6.13
C VAL A 192 -17.41 2.83 6.32
N SER A 193 -17.18 1.80 5.51
CA SER A 193 -15.93 1.05 5.45
C SER A 193 -15.21 1.36 4.14
N PHE A 194 -13.88 1.33 4.15
CA PHE A 194 -13.11 1.54 2.94
C PHE A 194 -11.79 0.79 2.97
N ALA A 195 -11.26 0.52 1.79
CA ALA A 195 -9.85 0.25 1.56
C ALA A 195 -9.36 1.18 0.45
N LYS A 196 -8.17 1.76 0.61
CA LYS A 196 -7.62 2.72 -0.33
C LYS A 196 -6.14 2.45 -0.61
N VAL A 197 -5.72 2.80 -1.81
CA VAL A 197 -4.32 2.90 -2.20
C VAL A 197 -4.00 4.31 -2.70
N ALA A 198 -2.83 4.81 -2.35
CA ALA A 198 -2.23 6.03 -2.87
C ALA A 198 -1.28 5.66 -4.01
N GLU A 199 -1.38 6.36 -5.14
CA GLU A 199 -0.48 6.19 -6.29
C GLU A 199 0.00 7.56 -6.78
N TYR A 200 1.19 7.61 -7.37
CA TYR A 200 1.66 8.79 -8.08
C TYR A 200 1.14 8.84 -9.50
N GLN A 201 0.59 9.98 -9.87
CA GLN A 201 0.43 10.33 -11.29
C GLN A 201 1.84 10.57 -11.88
N LYS A 202 2.00 10.43 -13.20
CA LYS A 202 3.28 10.74 -13.88
C LYS A 202 3.86 12.12 -13.52
N ARG A 203 3.00 13.08 -13.17
CA ARG A 203 3.37 14.43 -12.68
C ARG A 203 3.82 14.51 -11.21
N GLY A 204 4.09 13.39 -10.54
CA GLY A 204 4.54 13.36 -9.15
C GLY A 204 3.50 13.69 -8.08
N ALA A 205 2.24 13.93 -8.45
CA ALA A 205 1.15 14.20 -7.51
C ALA A 205 0.46 12.90 -7.07
N VAL A 206 0.22 12.76 -5.76
CA VAL A 206 -0.50 11.62 -5.20
C VAL A 206 -2.00 11.72 -5.52
N HIS A 207 -2.57 10.59 -5.93
CA HIS A 207 -4.00 10.37 -6.10
C HIS A 207 -4.43 9.10 -5.36
N PHE A 208 -5.71 8.97 -5.05
CA PHE A 208 -6.24 7.82 -4.31
C PHE A 208 -7.20 7.00 -5.14
N HIS A 209 -7.06 5.68 -5.07
CA HIS A 209 -8.09 4.73 -5.45
C HIS A 209 -8.69 4.12 -4.19
N ALA A 210 -10.01 4.06 -4.09
CA ALA A 210 -10.67 3.52 -2.92
C ALA A 210 -11.88 2.67 -3.28
N VAL A 211 -11.99 1.51 -2.63
CA VAL A 211 -13.26 0.82 -2.48
C VAL A 211 -13.91 1.35 -1.22
N ILE A 212 -15.13 1.84 -1.35
CA ILE A 212 -15.91 2.39 -0.25
C ILE A 212 -17.23 1.64 -0.20
N ARG A 213 -17.65 1.22 1.00
CA ARG A 213 -18.82 0.37 1.24
C ARG A 213 -19.63 0.90 2.42
N ILE A 214 -20.96 0.77 2.35
CA ILE A 214 -21.84 0.96 3.50
C ILE A 214 -22.17 -0.41 4.08
N ASP A 215 -21.85 -0.59 5.36
CA ASP A 215 -22.12 -1.76 6.17
C ASP A 215 -23.23 -1.49 7.19
N GLY A 216 -23.75 -2.55 7.81
CA GLY A 216 -24.50 -2.41 9.06
C GLY A 216 -23.62 -1.96 10.24
N PRO A 217 -24.19 -1.80 11.44
CA PRO A 217 -23.50 -1.23 12.60
C PRO A 217 -22.38 -2.15 13.14
N GLY A 218 -22.50 -3.46 12.94
CA GLY A 218 -21.47 -4.45 13.22
C GLY A 218 -20.31 -4.42 12.21
N GLY A 219 -20.44 -3.73 11.07
CA GLY A 219 -19.51 -3.85 9.95
C GLY A 219 -19.98 -4.93 8.97
N GLY A 220 -19.05 -5.63 8.32
CA GLY A 220 -19.36 -6.64 7.32
C GLY A 220 -20.24 -7.80 7.82
N ASP A 221 -20.33 -7.99 9.13
CA ASP A 221 -21.12 -9.07 9.75
C ASP A 221 -22.62 -8.77 9.81
N THR A 222 -23.01 -7.50 9.66
CA THR A 222 -24.39 -7.04 9.78
C THR A 222 -24.86 -6.41 8.48
N LEU A 223 -26.10 -6.72 8.08
CA LEU A 223 -26.70 -6.15 6.87
C LEU A 223 -26.82 -4.62 6.97
N PRO A 224 -26.56 -3.90 5.87
CA PRO A 224 -26.82 -2.47 5.81
C PRO A 224 -28.34 -2.20 5.81
N PRO A 225 -28.79 -1.04 6.31
CA PRO A 225 -30.20 -0.64 6.22
C PRO A 225 -30.68 -0.49 4.78
N ALA A 226 -31.99 -0.62 4.54
CA ALA A 226 -32.59 -0.55 3.20
C ALA A 226 -32.34 0.78 2.47
N TRP A 227 -32.17 1.90 3.20
CA TRP A 227 -31.84 3.20 2.60
C TRP A 227 -30.39 3.27 2.08
N ALA A 228 -29.51 2.36 2.50
CA ALA A 228 -28.12 2.36 2.05
C ALA A 228 -28.06 1.80 0.63
N THR A 229 -27.81 2.68 -0.33
CA THR A 229 -27.67 2.31 -1.75
C THR A 229 -26.35 2.80 -2.32
N ALA A 230 -25.95 2.26 -3.48
CA ALA A 230 -24.73 2.69 -4.16
C ALA A 230 -24.87 4.11 -4.72
N GLU A 231 -26.09 4.50 -5.10
CA GLU A 231 -26.46 5.84 -5.55
C GLU A 231 -26.28 6.84 -4.42
N LEU A 232 -26.84 6.57 -3.23
CA LEU A 232 -26.66 7.40 -2.05
C LEU A 232 -25.18 7.56 -1.69
N LEU A 233 -24.42 6.47 -1.78
CA LEU A 233 -22.98 6.49 -1.52
C LEU A 233 -22.23 7.34 -2.55
N THR A 234 -22.59 7.23 -3.83
CA THR A 234 -22.00 8.01 -4.93
C THR A 234 -22.23 9.51 -4.71
N ASP A 235 -23.46 9.91 -4.41
CA ASP A 235 -23.82 11.31 -4.14
C ASP A 235 -23.11 11.85 -2.89
N ALA A 236 -23.02 11.03 -1.85
CA ALA A 236 -22.32 11.40 -0.62
C ALA A 236 -20.81 11.57 -0.85
N ILE A 237 -20.19 10.76 -1.70
CA ILE A 237 -18.79 10.90 -2.09
C ILE A 237 -18.58 12.19 -2.88
N GLY A 238 -19.43 12.47 -3.87
CA GLY A 238 -19.36 13.70 -4.66
C GLY A 238 -19.46 14.95 -3.77
N ALA A 239 -20.46 15.01 -2.90
CA ALA A 239 -20.64 16.12 -1.97
C ALA A 239 -19.46 16.26 -0.99
N ALA A 240 -19.02 15.16 -0.39
CA ALA A 240 -17.90 15.20 0.55
C ALA A 240 -16.59 15.63 -0.12
N ALA A 241 -16.31 15.16 -1.33
CA ALA A 241 -15.12 15.54 -2.09
C ALA A 241 -15.13 17.02 -2.46
N ALA A 242 -16.28 17.58 -2.86
CA ALA A 242 -16.42 18.98 -3.24
C ALA A 242 -16.25 19.96 -2.06
N HIS A 243 -16.63 19.53 -0.84
CA HIS A 243 -16.59 20.40 0.34
C HIS A 243 -15.27 20.36 1.09
N VAL A 244 -14.49 19.29 0.98
CA VAL A 244 -13.33 19.08 1.85
C VAL A 244 -12.15 19.98 1.45
N ARG A 245 -11.68 20.74 2.45
CA ARG A 245 -10.51 21.60 2.38
C ARG A 245 -9.63 21.41 3.61
N VAL A 246 -8.32 21.43 3.45
CA VAL A 246 -7.36 21.43 4.56
C VAL A 246 -6.51 22.67 4.43
N ASP A 247 -6.47 23.48 5.49
CA ASP A 247 -5.62 24.65 5.56
C ASP A 247 -4.16 24.21 5.62
N GLY A 248 -3.32 24.89 4.87
CA GLY A 248 -1.88 24.67 4.77
C GLY A 248 -1.08 25.79 5.43
N PRO A 249 0.25 25.73 5.35
CA PRO A 249 1.12 26.77 5.86
C PRO A 249 0.99 28.08 5.05
N VAL A 250 1.47 29.17 5.65
CA VAL A 250 1.70 30.45 4.95
C VAL A 250 3.19 30.54 4.63
N ILE A 251 3.54 30.64 3.35
CA ILE A 251 4.95 30.70 2.89
C ILE A 251 5.09 31.94 2.01
N GLY A 252 6.05 32.81 2.32
CA GLY A 252 6.27 34.04 1.56
C GLY A 252 5.03 34.94 1.47
N GLY A 253 4.17 34.94 2.48
CA GLY A 253 2.89 35.67 2.49
C GLY A 253 1.73 34.99 1.76
N ARG A 254 1.96 33.84 1.10
CA ARG A 254 0.92 33.05 0.43
C ARG A 254 0.35 31.99 1.37
N ALA A 255 -0.94 32.09 1.70
CA ALA A 255 -1.65 31.04 2.41
C ALA A 255 -1.99 29.87 1.48
N HIS A 256 -1.65 28.64 1.89
CA HIS A 256 -1.99 27.44 1.14
C HIS A 256 -3.29 26.81 1.63
N THR A 257 -4.05 26.21 0.71
CA THR A 257 -5.24 25.42 1.02
C THR A 257 -5.34 24.25 0.05
N PHE A 258 -5.61 23.07 0.56
CA PHE A 258 -5.61 21.83 -0.22
C PHE A 258 -7.02 21.26 -0.34
N ALA A 259 -7.42 20.92 -1.57
CA ALA A 259 -8.69 20.28 -1.93
C ALA A 259 -8.47 19.29 -3.08
N PHE A 260 -9.34 18.30 -3.23
CA PHE A 260 -9.26 17.39 -4.38
C PHE A 260 -9.41 18.13 -5.71
N GLY A 261 -8.77 17.59 -6.74
CA GLY A 261 -8.92 18.07 -8.10
C GLY A 261 -10.34 17.86 -8.64
N ARG A 262 -10.62 18.52 -9.77
CA ARG A 262 -11.94 18.45 -10.44
C ARG A 262 -12.28 17.05 -10.97
N GLN A 263 -11.28 16.21 -11.21
CA GLN A 263 -11.49 14.85 -11.71
C GLN A 263 -11.73 13.90 -10.54
N LEU A 264 -12.98 13.44 -10.44
CA LEU A 264 -13.44 12.40 -9.54
C LEU A 264 -14.19 11.38 -10.39
N ASP A 265 -13.74 10.13 -10.35
CA ASP A 265 -14.40 9.01 -11.03
C ASP A 265 -14.99 8.07 -9.98
N VAL A 266 -16.30 7.88 -9.97
CA VAL A 266 -17.01 7.00 -9.02
C VAL A 266 -17.81 5.99 -9.82
N ARG A 267 -17.55 4.71 -9.59
CA ARG A 267 -18.20 3.60 -10.27
C ARG A 267 -18.76 2.61 -9.27
N THR A 268 -20.03 2.26 -9.40
CA THR A 268 -20.63 1.19 -8.62
C THR A 268 -19.96 -0.15 -8.95
N ILE A 269 -19.66 -0.94 -7.92
CA ILE A 269 -19.14 -2.30 -8.09
C ILE A 269 -20.33 -3.25 -7.95
N ARG A 270 -20.69 -3.94 -9.03
CA ARG A 270 -21.77 -4.94 -9.02
C ARG A 270 -21.19 -6.35 -8.79
N SER A 271 -21.97 -7.21 -8.16
CA SER A 271 -21.66 -8.65 -8.12
C SER A 271 -21.82 -9.22 -9.54
N ALA A 272 -21.06 -10.27 -9.87
CA ALA A 272 -20.93 -10.80 -11.24
C ALA A 272 -22.20 -11.47 -11.82
N ASP A 273 -23.38 -11.26 -11.22
CA ASP A 273 -24.63 -11.95 -11.60
C ASP A 273 -25.56 -11.10 -12.50
N PHE A 274 -25.09 -9.99 -13.07
CA PHE A 274 -25.85 -9.20 -14.03
C PHE A 274 -24.95 -8.78 -15.18
N ASP A 275 -25.25 -9.27 -16.39
CA ASP A 275 -24.55 -9.01 -17.65
C ASP A 275 -24.99 -7.68 -18.28
N GLY A 276 -24.04 -6.80 -18.61
CA GLY A 276 -24.37 -5.56 -19.35
C GLY A 276 -23.22 -4.60 -19.69
N GLY A 277 -22.09 -5.08 -20.21
CA GLY A 277 -21.34 -4.33 -21.25
C GLY A 277 -20.56 -3.07 -20.87
N GLN A 278 -20.04 -2.91 -19.65
CA GLN A 278 -18.79 -2.19 -19.30
C GLN A 278 -18.52 -2.32 -17.78
N GLU A 279 -18.63 -3.53 -17.24
CA GLU A 279 -18.85 -3.73 -15.81
C GLU A 279 -17.56 -3.94 -15.00
N LEU A 280 -17.49 -3.27 -13.84
CA LEU A 280 -16.35 -3.34 -12.93
C LEU A 280 -16.60 -4.45 -11.91
N THR A 281 -16.05 -5.65 -12.15
CA THR A 281 -16.20 -6.81 -11.27
C THR A 281 -15.30 -6.71 -10.03
N GLU A 282 -15.67 -7.40 -8.94
CA GLU A 282 -14.91 -7.41 -7.69
C GLU A 282 -13.46 -7.88 -7.88
N ARG A 283 -13.26 -8.92 -8.69
CA ARG A 283 -11.93 -9.45 -9.00
C ARG A 283 -11.11 -8.44 -9.80
N ALA A 284 -11.73 -7.74 -10.76
CA ALA A 284 -11.07 -6.68 -11.51
C ALA A 284 -10.62 -5.53 -10.58
N VAL A 285 -11.48 -5.10 -9.64
CA VAL A 285 -11.14 -4.08 -8.64
C VAL A 285 -10.01 -4.53 -7.72
N ALA A 286 -10.08 -5.76 -7.20
CA ALA A 286 -9.05 -6.29 -6.31
C ALA A 286 -7.70 -6.40 -7.03
N SER A 287 -7.68 -6.91 -8.27
CA SER A 287 -6.48 -6.97 -9.11
C SER A 287 -5.94 -5.57 -9.41
N TYR A 288 -6.82 -4.62 -9.73
CA TYR A 288 -6.45 -3.23 -9.97
C TYR A 288 -5.80 -2.62 -8.73
N ILE A 289 -6.43 -2.69 -7.55
CA ILE A 289 -5.87 -2.12 -6.32
C ILE A 289 -4.55 -2.81 -5.92
N ALA A 290 -4.48 -4.13 -6.02
CA ALA A 290 -3.28 -4.89 -5.71
C ALA A 290 -2.10 -4.47 -6.59
N LYS A 291 -2.33 -4.24 -7.89
CA LYS A 291 -1.32 -3.73 -8.84
C LYS A 291 -0.64 -2.44 -8.37
N TYR A 292 -1.37 -1.55 -7.70
CA TYR A 292 -0.81 -0.27 -7.24
C TYR A 292 -0.22 -0.33 -5.84
N ALA A 293 -0.54 -1.37 -5.06
CA ALA A 293 -0.07 -1.53 -3.70
C ALA A 293 1.47 -1.69 -3.61
N THR A 294 2.09 -2.20 -4.67
CA THR A 294 3.55 -2.40 -4.77
C THR A 294 4.30 -1.26 -5.43
N LYS A 295 3.59 -0.31 -6.07
CA LYS A 295 4.21 0.86 -6.68
C LYS A 295 4.52 1.94 -5.63
N GLY A 296 5.62 2.65 -5.82
CA GLY A 296 6.04 3.79 -5.02
C GLY A 296 6.30 5.03 -5.87
N ALA A 297 7.15 5.93 -5.33
CA ALA A 297 7.51 7.17 -6.00
C ALA A 297 8.32 6.95 -7.28
N GLU A 298 8.98 5.80 -7.42
CA GLU A 298 9.74 5.40 -8.60
C GLU A 298 8.92 5.49 -9.90
N THR A 299 7.59 5.34 -9.85
CA THR A 299 6.73 5.49 -11.04
C THR A 299 6.72 6.92 -11.58
N ALA A 300 6.97 7.92 -10.73
CA ALA A 300 7.07 9.33 -11.10
C ALA A 300 8.53 9.85 -11.09
N THR A 301 9.40 9.26 -10.28
CA THR A 301 10.80 9.69 -10.14
C THR A 301 11.77 8.88 -10.99
N GLY A 302 11.39 7.73 -11.53
CA GLY A 302 12.25 6.84 -12.30
C GLY A 302 13.07 5.85 -11.46
N ALA A 303 13.63 6.28 -10.31
CA ALA A 303 14.57 5.42 -9.56
C ALA A 303 14.56 5.57 -8.02
N LEU A 304 13.96 6.64 -7.48
CA LEU A 304 14.21 7.00 -6.08
C LEU A 304 13.23 6.33 -5.10
N ASP A 305 13.76 5.43 -4.27
CA ASP A 305 12.98 4.60 -3.34
C ASP A 305 13.64 4.47 -1.95
N ARG A 306 14.58 5.38 -1.62
CA ARG A 306 15.15 5.59 -0.27
C ARG A 306 15.23 7.08 0.07
N PRO A 307 15.23 7.42 1.36
CA PRO A 307 15.61 8.75 1.82
C PRO A 307 16.98 9.18 1.29
N LEU A 308 17.08 10.47 0.98
CA LEU A 308 18.34 11.14 0.67
C LEU A 308 19.01 11.53 1.98
N LYS A 309 20.32 11.28 2.08
CA LYS A 309 21.17 11.79 3.16
C LYS A 309 21.61 13.21 2.82
N PHE A 310 21.97 13.46 1.56
CA PHE A 310 22.43 14.74 1.05
C PHE A 310 21.79 15.07 -0.29
N LEU A 311 21.53 16.37 -0.53
CA LEU A 311 20.93 16.82 -1.80
C LEU A 311 21.87 16.59 -3.00
N ALA A 312 23.19 16.56 -2.77
CA ALA A 312 24.20 16.30 -3.79
C ALA A 312 24.05 14.90 -4.44
N GLU A 313 23.42 13.94 -3.76
CA GLU A 313 23.13 12.62 -4.32
C GLU A 313 22.30 12.68 -5.62
N LEU A 314 21.50 13.75 -5.80
CA LEU A 314 20.69 13.95 -7.00
C LEU A 314 21.49 14.03 -8.30
N ALA A 315 22.77 14.38 -8.24
CA ALA A 315 23.64 14.47 -9.42
C ALA A 315 23.96 13.09 -10.02
N GLN A 316 23.88 12.03 -9.21
CA GLN A 316 24.22 10.65 -9.61
C GLN A 316 22.98 9.82 -9.98
N LEU A 317 21.79 10.42 -9.93
CA LEU A 317 20.54 9.72 -10.17
C LEU A 317 20.00 10.01 -11.58
N ASP A 318 19.66 8.94 -12.29
CA ASP A 318 18.92 8.98 -13.53
C ASP A 318 17.44 9.24 -13.24
N ILE A 319 17.08 10.52 -13.13
CA ILE A 319 15.73 11.01 -12.87
C ILE A 319 15.43 12.21 -13.76
N SER A 320 14.16 12.41 -14.07
CA SER A 320 13.70 13.57 -14.85
C SER A 320 13.99 14.89 -14.12
N ASP A 321 14.19 15.97 -14.89
CA ASP A 321 14.35 17.31 -14.32
C ASP A 321 13.15 17.74 -13.49
N HIS A 322 11.95 17.30 -13.87
CA HIS A 322 10.75 17.55 -13.10
C HIS A 322 10.82 16.88 -11.71
N ALA A 323 11.18 15.60 -11.64
CA ALA A 323 11.38 14.90 -10.36
C ALA A 323 12.49 15.57 -9.53
N ARG A 324 13.60 15.94 -10.17
CA ARG A 324 14.71 16.65 -9.52
C ARG A 324 14.25 17.98 -8.90
N ARG A 325 13.44 18.78 -9.62
CA ARG A 325 12.86 20.04 -9.11
C ARG A 325 11.87 19.81 -7.95
N LEU A 326 11.01 18.79 -8.02
CA LEU A 326 10.12 18.42 -6.89
C LEU A 326 10.92 18.03 -5.64
N ILE A 327 11.96 17.19 -5.79
CA ILE A 327 12.79 16.75 -4.67
C ILE A 327 13.57 17.92 -4.06
N ARG A 328 14.17 18.78 -4.90
CA ARG A 328 14.83 20.01 -4.42
C ARG A 328 13.84 20.91 -3.67
N THR A 329 12.63 21.08 -4.18
CA THR A 329 11.59 21.87 -3.52
C THR A 329 11.22 21.29 -2.16
N ALA A 330 11.01 19.98 -2.06
CA ALA A 330 10.77 19.31 -0.78
C ALA A 330 11.94 19.47 0.21
N TRP A 331 13.17 19.46 -0.31
CA TRP A 331 14.36 19.65 0.51
C TRP A 331 14.50 21.09 1.05
N THR A 332 14.21 22.07 0.21
CA THR A 332 14.18 23.51 0.56
C THR A 332 13.08 23.80 1.57
N LEU A 333 11.85 23.36 1.31
CA LEU A 333 10.73 23.52 2.24
C LEU A 333 10.99 22.82 3.57
N GLY A 334 11.64 21.65 3.55
CA GLY A 334 12.04 20.94 4.77
C GLY A 334 13.20 21.59 5.53
N ALA A 335 13.73 22.72 5.07
CA ALA A 335 14.66 23.58 5.81
C ALA A 335 13.93 24.64 6.66
N CYS A 336 12.67 24.95 6.34
CA CYS A 336 11.87 25.94 7.04
C CYS A 336 11.42 25.38 8.39
N LYS A 337 11.69 26.12 9.48
CA LYS A 337 11.38 25.68 10.85
C LYS A 337 9.87 25.57 11.08
N GLU A 338 9.09 26.42 10.42
CA GLU A 338 7.63 26.44 10.46
C GLU A 338 7.01 25.17 9.85
N LEU A 339 7.78 24.40 9.06
CA LEU A 339 7.34 23.19 8.37
C LEU A 339 7.99 21.92 8.94
N GLU A 340 8.63 22.00 10.11
CA GLU A 340 9.38 20.90 10.71
C GLU A 340 8.52 19.65 10.93
N ASP A 341 7.25 19.83 11.31
CA ASP A 341 6.28 18.75 11.54
C ASP A 341 5.98 17.93 10.27
N LEU A 342 6.15 18.52 9.09
CA LEU A 342 5.97 17.86 7.80
C LEU A 342 7.15 16.94 7.45
N ARG A 343 8.33 17.16 8.05
CA ARG A 343 9.56 16.38 7.83
C ARG A 343 9.93 16.20 6.36
N LEU A 344 9.76 17.25 5.55
CA LEU A 344 9.82 17.16 4.08
C LEU A 344 11.17 16.65 3.54
N ARG A 345 12.30 16.90 4.21
CA ARG A 345 13.60 16.31 3.83
C ARG A 345 13.61 14.78 3.94
N ALA A 346 13.06 14.23 5.03
CA ALA A 346 12.96 12.79 5.21
C ALA A 346 12.07 12.13 4.14
N TRP A 347 11.05 12.86 3.67
CA TRP A 347 10.10 12.42 2.65
C TRP A 347 10.36 12.98 1.24
N ALA A 348 11.51 13.62 1.01
CA ALA A 348 11.83 14.23 -0.29
C ALA A 348 11.88 13.17 -1.40
N HIS A 349 12.34 11.97 -1.05
CA HIS A 349 12.34 10.82 -1.94
C HIS A 349 10.94 10.32 -2.34
N MET A 350 9.93 10.69 -1.56
CA MET A 350 8.52 10.45 -1.82
C MET A 350 7.82 11.74 -2.25
N LEU A 351 8.55 12.71 -2.81
CA LEU A 351 7.99 13.97 -3.32
C LEU A 351 7.13 14.72 -2.27
N GLY A 352 7.48 14.58 -0.98
CA GLY A 352 6.76 15.17 0.16
C GLY A 352 5.64 14.30 0.74
N PHE A 353 5.25 13.19 0.10
CA PHE A 353 4.20 12.31 0.64
C PHE A 353 4.69 11.53 1.86
N ARG A 354 4.01 11.74 2.99
CA ARG A 354 4.32 11.12 4.29
C ARG A 354 3.27 10.11 4.77
N GLY A 355 2.37 9.71 3.88
CA GLY A 355 1.25 8.82 4.21
C GLY A 355 1.54 7.33 3.97
N HIS A 356 0.64 6.48 4.46
CA HIS A 356 0.63 5.07 4.08
C HIS A 356 0.08 4.89 2.66
N PHE A 357 0.74 4.05 1.87
CA PHE A 357 0.32 3.73 0.50
C PHE A 357 -0.96 2.93 0.47
N SER A 358 -1.14 1.94 1.33
CA SER A 358 -2.36 1.17 1.42
C SER A 358 -2.91 1.24 2.84
N THR A 359 -4.20 1.54 2.98
CA THR A 359 -4.89 1.53 4.29
C THR A 359 -6.32 1.04 4.12
N LYS A 360 -6.85 0.38 5.14
CA LYS A 360 -8.27 0.03 5.23
C LYS A 360 -8.87 0.46 6.57
N SER A 361 -10.19 0.58 6.61
CA SER A 361 -10.93 0.66 7.86
C SER A 361 -10.79 -0.66 8.63
N ARG A 362 -10.85 -0.60 9.97
CA ARG A 362 -10.61 -1.77 10.84
C ARG A 362 -11.49 -2.97 10.49
N ARG A 363 -12.78 -2.73 10.18
CA ARG A 363 -13.80 -3.75 9.90
C ARG A 363 -14.09 -3.95 8.40
N TYR A 364 -13.21 -3.47 7.51
CA TYR A 364 -13.40 -3.68 6.08
C TYR A 364 -13.20 -5.14 5.67
N SER A 365 -12.13 -5.78 6.18
CA SER A 365 -11.74 -7.16 5.85
C SER A 365 -10.74 -7.75 6.85
N THR A 366 -10.18 -8.93 6.55
CA THR A 366 -9.05 -9.56 7.26
C THR A 366 -7.80 -8.66 7.33
N THR A 367 -6.74 -9.09 8.02
CA THR A 367 -5.51 -8.28 8.19
C THR A 367 -4.29 -8.92 7.54
N LEU A 368 -3.30 -8.11 7.15
CA LEU A 368 -2.00 -8.62 6.69
C LEU A 368 -1.33 -9.51 7.74
N GLY A 369 -1.51 -9.19 9.04
CA GLY A 369 -1.05 -10.02 10.15
C GLY A 369 -1.70 -11.41 10.14
N ALA A 370 -3.03 -11.46 10.07
CA ALA A 370 -3.77 -12.73 10.01
C ALA A 370 -3.38 -13.58 8.78
N LEU A 371 -3.16 -12.95 7.62
CA LEU A 371 -2.70 -13.66 6.41
C LEU A 371 -1.29 -14.25 6.60
N ARG A 372 -0.39 -13.55 7.28
CA ARG A 372 0.96 -14.04 7.60
C ARG A 372 0.93 -15.15 8.64
N THR A 373 0.13 -14.98 9.70
CA THR A 373 -0.07 -16.00 10.74
C THR A 373 -0.60 -17.30 10.15
N ALA A 374 -1.67 -17.23 9.34
CA ALA A 374 -2.23 -18.40 8.68
C ALA A 374 -1.20 -19.13 7.79
N ARG A 375 -0.37 -18.38 7.04
CA ARG A 375 0.72 -18.96 6.25
C ARG A 375 1.83 -19.57 7.12
N ALA A 376 2.11 -19.01 8.29
CA ALA A 376 3.11 -19.55 9.21
C ALA A 376 2.60 -20.81 9.93
N GLU A 377 1.32 -20.84 10.32
CA GLU A 377 0.65 -22.02 10.88
C GLU A 377 0.61 -23.17 9.88
N TRP A 378 0.18 -22.90 8.65
CA TRP A 378 0.16 -23.91 7.59
C TRP A 378 1.57 -24.50 7.36
N ARG A 379 2.61 -23.66 7.35
CA ARG A 379 4.01 -24.14 7.24
C ARG A 379 4.46 -24.96 8.44
N ARG A 380 4.10 -24.55 9.67
CA ARG A 380 4.39 -25.33 10.88
C ARG A 380 3.71 -26.70 10.84
N ALA A 381 2.45 -26.76 10.39
CA ALA A 381 1.72 -28.02 10.25
C ALA A 381 2.37 -28.94 9.21
N GLN A 382 2.80 -28.40 8.05
CA GLN A 382 3.52 -29.18 7.03
C GLN A 382 4.85 -29.74 7.55
N ALA A 383 5.60 -28.95 8.34
CA ALA A 383 6.86 -29.41 8.95
C ALA A 383 6.65 -30.43 10.07
N ALA A 384 5.61 -30.24 10.89
CA ALA A 384 5.23 -31.18 11.94
C ALA A 384 4.74 -32.52 11.35
N ALA A 385 3.97 -32.51 10.26
CA ALA A 385 3.55 -33.74 9.58
C ALA A 385 4.74 -34.55 9.01
N ALA A 386 5.89 -33.91 8.78
CA ALA A 386 7.12 -34.57 8.36
C ALA A 386 7.97 -35.10 9.52
N THR A 387 7.61 -34.80 10.77
CA THR A 387 8.36 -35.16 11.98
C THR A 387 7.41 -35.90 12.94
N GLU A 388 7.44 -37.23 12.96
CA GLU A 388 6.62 -38.02 13.88
C GLU A 388 7.03 -37.73 15.34
N GLY A 389 6.17 -37.01 16.08
CA GLY A 389 6.38 -36.72 17.50
C GLY A 389 5.29 -35.82 18.07
N GLU A 390 4.40 -36.41 18.88
CA GLU A 390 3.41 -35.68 19.67
C GLU A 390 4.13 -34.85 20.74
N THR A 391 3.89 -33.53 20.76
CA THR A 391 4.33 -32.65 21.86
C THR A 391 3.10 -31.91 22.40
N ASP A 392 2.91 -31.94 23.72
CA ASP A 392 1.72 -31.38 24.38
C ASP A 392 1.64 -29.86 24.23
N THR A 393 2.74 -29.13 24.49
CA THR A 393 2.89 -27.67 24.31
C THR A 393 4.37 -27.26 24.46
N THR A 394 4.82 -26.27 23.69
CA THR A 394 6.21 -25.75 23.73
C THR A 394 6.28 -24.30 24.23
N LEU A 395 7.26 -23.99 25.09
CA LEU A 395 7.67 -22.61 25.41
C LEU A 395 8.81 -22.18 24.49
N VAL A 396 8.60 -21.10 23.74
CA VAL A 396 9.63 -20.54 22.85
C VAL A 396 10.20 -19.26 23.46
N VAL A 397 11.48 -19.29 23.83
CA VAL A 397 12.25 -18.11 24.26
C VAL A 397 13.15 -17.69 23.10
N SER A 398 13.11 -16.41 22.71
CA SER A 398 13.95 -15.92 21.61
C SER A 398 14.49 -14.52 21.88
N HIS A 399 15.72 -14.29 21.43
CA HIS A 399 16.39 -13.00 21.47
C HIS A 399 17.06 -12.78 20.12
N TRP A 400 16.66 -11.73 19.40
CA TRP A 400 17.19 -11.39 18.08
C TRP A 400 17.53 -9.89 18.01
N VAL A 401 18.70 -9.58 17.46
CA VAL A 401 19.20 -8.22 17.25
C VAL A 401 19.45 -8.00 15.76
N PHE A 402 19.16 -6.81 15.26
CA PHE A 402 19.46 -6.44 13.88
C PHE A 402 20.97 -6.41 13.66
N ALA A 403 21.47 -7.24 12.73
CA ALA A 403 22.88 -7.33 12.37
C ALA A 403 23.19 -6.69 11.00
N GLY A 404 22.18 -6.51 10.15
CA GLY A 404 22.39 -5.92 8.82
C GLY A 404 21.28 -6.21 7.83
N THR A 405 21.50 -5.82 6.57
CA THR A 405 20.56 -6.03 5.47
C THR A 405 21.31 -6.42 4.21
N GLY A 406 20.73 -7.33 3.43
CA GLY A 406 21.25 -7.75 2.14
C GLY A 406 22.08 -9.02 2.19
N LEU A 407 22.30 -9.56 1.00
CA LEU A 407 23.18 -10.68 0.73
C LEU A 407 24.62 -10.17 0.49
N SER A 408 25.62 -10.99 0.83
CA SER A 408 26.98 -10.79 0.34
C SER A 408 27.03 -11.01 -1.18
N ALA A 409 28.07 -10.57 -1.86
CA ALA A 409 28.19 -10.79 -3.31
C ALA A 409 28.13 -12.28 -3.69
N ALA A 410 28.76 -13.14 -2.89
CA ALA A 410 28.74 -14.59 -3.10
C ALA A 410 27.36 -15.20 -2.84
N GLU A 411 26.70 -14.81 -1.74
CA GLU A 411 25.34 -15.28 -1.45
C GLU A 411 24.33 -14.79 -2.49
N ALA A 412 24.49 -13.56 -3.00
CA ALA A 412 23.63 -13.02 -4.05
C ALA A 412 23.77 -13.80 -5.36
N TRP A 413 25.00 -14.15 -5.74
CA TRP A 413 25.26 -15.01 -6.90
C TRP A 413 24.63 -16.40 -6.72
N LEU A 414 24.81 -17.02 -5.55
CA LEU A 414 24.19 -18.33 -5.23
C LEU A 414 22.67 -18.26 -5.25
N ALA A 415 22.07 -17.25 -4.59
CA ALA A 415 20.63 -17.09 -4.49
C ALA A 415 19.98 -16.87 -5.87
N ALA A 416 20.67 -16.21 -6.80
CA ALA A 416 20.18 -16.01 -8.16
C ALA A 416 20.13 -17.30 -8.99
N SER A 417 20.89 -18.34 -8.60
CA SER A 417 20.88 -19.65 -9.25
C SER A 417 19.95 -20.67 -8.58
N LEU A 418 19.23 -20.28 -7.52
CA LEU A 418 18.34 -21.16 -6.77
C LEU A 418 16.88 -20.91 -7.12
N GLU A 419 16.14 -21.99 -7.32
CA GLU A 419 14.69 -21.93 -7.25
C GLU A 419 14.24 -21.73 -5.79
N PRO A 420 13.19 -20.91 -5.55
CA PRO A 420 12.53 -20.84 -4.24
C PRO A 420 12.17 -22.23 -3.74
N ALA A 421 12.46 -22.53 -2.47
CA ALA A 421 12.05 -23.83 -1.92
C ALA A 421 10.51 -23.96 -1.94
N PRO A 422 9.96 -25.15 -2.23
CA PRO A 422 8.53 -25.38 -2.20
C PRO A 422 7.91 -24.97 -0.86
N GLY A 423 6.76 -24.30 -0.91
CA GLY A 423 6.06 -23.78 0.26
C GLY A 423 6.68 -22.52 0.89
N THR A 424 7.73 -21.92 0.31
CA THR A 424 8.24 -20.63 0.78
C THR A 424 7.30 -19.47 0.42
N GLU A 425 7.30 -18.40 1.23
CA GLU A 425 6.60 -17.19 0.82
C GLU A 425 7.22 -16.68 -0.49
N GLY A 426 6.44 -16.49 -1.54
CA GLY A 426 6.96 -16.00 -2.82
C GLY A 426 7.37 -17.10 -3.82
N GLU A 427 7.10 -18.37 -3.52
CA GLU A 427 7.09 -19.43 -4.53
C GLU A 427 6.20 -19.02 -5.73
N PRO A 428 6.67 -19.19 -6.99
CA PRO A 428 5.84 -19.08 -8.16
C PRO A 428 4.75 -20.15 -8.08
N THR A 429 3.52 -19.74 -7.81
CA THR A 429 2.38 -20.63 -7.99
C THR A 429 2.13 -20.70 -9.48
N HIS A 430 2.64 -21.74 -10.15
CA HIS A 430 2.12 -22.09 -11.47
C HIS A 430 0.68 -22.54 -11.30
N GLY A 431 -0.26 -21.69 -11.73
CA GLY A 431 -1.70 -21.90 -11.62
C GLY A 431 -2.46 -20.84 -12.40
#